data_AF-A0A844M472-F1
#
_entry.id   AF-A0A844M472-F1
#
_cell.length_a   1.000
_cell.length_b   1.000
_cell.length_c   1.000
_cell.angle_alpha   90.00
_cell.angle_beta   90.00
_cell.angle_gamma   90.00
#
_symmetry.space_group_name_H-M   'P 1'
#
loop_
_entity.id
_entity.type
_entity.pdbx_description
1 polymer ?
#
loop_
_entity_poly.entity_id
_entity_poly.type
_entity_poly.pdbx_seq_one_letter_code
_entity_poly.pdbx_strand_id
1 'polypeptide(L)'
;LSITPITEDIITLAASAADQILTDDDKEHIDMVILATETSVDQSKAASVYVHQLMGIQPFARSIEMKEACYSATAALDYAKLHVA
;
A
#
# COMPACT_ATOMS: atom_id res chain seq x y z
N LEU A 1 -0.25 -19.53 13.06
CA LEU A 1 0.67 -19.19 11.95
C LEU A 1 -0.18 -19.01 10.72
N SER A 2 -0.09 -17.88 10.04
CA SER A 2 -0.78 -17.66 8.75
C SER A 2 0.12 -18.14 7.62
N ILE A 3 -0.45 -18.77 6.58
CA ILE A 3 0.29 -19.37 5.47
C ILE A 3 -0.41 -18.95 4.18
N THR A 4 0.30 -18.26 3.29
CA THR A 4 -0.21 -17.88 1.97
C THR A 4 0.00 -19.01 0.94
N PRO A 5 -0.98 -19.31 0.08
CA PRO A 5 -0.75 -20.13 -1.12
C PRO A 5 0.11 -19.37 -2.13
N ILE A 6 0.69 -20.06 -3.11
CA ILE A 6 1.51 -19.45 -4.18
C ILE A 6 0.74 -18.44 -5.06
N THR A 7 -0.59 -18.43 -4.96
CA THR A 7 -1.47 -17.52 -5.68
C THR A 7 -1.74 -16.21 -4.92
N GLU A 8 -1.23 -16.07 -3.70
CA GLU A 8 -1.37 -14.86 -2.88
C GLU A 8 0.00 -14.25 -2.59
N ASP A 9 0.09 -12.94 -2.79
CA ASP A 9 1.29 -12.15 -2.57
C ASP A 9 0.98 -10.89 -1.72
N ILE A 10 1.98 -10.04 -1.56
CA ILE A 10 1.84 -8.78 -0.81
C ILE A 10 0.78 -7.84 -1.40
N ILE A 11 0.50 -7.90 -2.71
CA ILE A 11 -0.51 -7.06 -3.35
C ILE A 11 -1.89 -7.57 -2.96
N THR A 12 -2.09 -8.89 -3.01
CA THR A 12 -3.33 -9.54 -2.63
C THR A 12 -3.66 -9.25 -1.17
N LEU A 13 -2.69 -9.47 -0.28
CA LEU A 13 -2.86 -9.22 1.15
C LEU A 13 -3.14 -7.74 1.47
N ALA A 14 -2.41 -6.82 0.83
CA ALA A 14 -2.61 -5.39 1.04
C ALA A 14 -3.97 -4.91 0.53
N ALA A 15 -4.38 -5.35 -0.67
CA ALA A 15 -5.67 -5.01 -1.26
C ALA A 15 -6.83 -5.54 -0.39
N SER A 16 -6.78 -6.80 0.04
CA SER A 16 -7.82 -7.38 0.92
C SER A 16 -7.91 -6.70 2.29
N ALA A 17 -6.80 -6.18 2.81
CA ALA A 17 -6.80 -5.43 4.06
C ALA A 17 -7.39 -4.01 3.88
N ALA A 18 -7.01 -3.31 2.80
CA ALA A 18 -7.48 -1.96 2.51
C ALA A 18 -8.98 -1.92 2.14
N ASP A 19 -9.49 -2.91 1.41
CA ASP A 19 -10.90 -3.00 1.01
C ASP A 19 -11.86 -3.03 2.21
N GLN A 20 -11.40 -3.47 3.39
CA GLN A 20 -12.21 -3.50 4.61
C GLN A 20 -12.42 -2.12 5.26
N ILE A 21 -11.61 -1.12 4.90
CA ILE A 21 -11.60 0.19 5.58
C ILE A 21 -11.87 1.37 4.66
N LEU A 22 -11.75 1.21 3.34
CA LEU A 22 -11.90 2.30 2.38
C LEU A 22 -13.36 2.46 1.93
N THR A 23 -13.92 3.64 2.17
CA THR A 23 -15.18 4.09 1.57
C THR A 23 -14.93 4.71 0.19
N ASP A 24 -15.99 4.98 -0.57
CA ASP A 24 -15.86 5.66 -1.86
C ASP A 24 -15.39 7.12 -1.69
N ASP A 25 -15.79 7.78 -0.59
CA ASP A 25 -15.29 9.11 -0.23
C ASP A 25 -13.78 9.09 0.04
N ASP A 26 -13.28 8.08 0.76
CA ASP A 26 -11.85 7.92 0.99
C ASP A 26 -11.07 7.78 -0.34
N LYS A 27 -11.58 6.97 -1.29
CA LYS A 27 -10.93 6.74 -2.59
C LYS A 27 -10.81 8.01 -3.44
N GLU A 28 -11.74 8.95 -3.29
CA GLU A 28 -11.72 10.25 -3.96
C GLU A 28 -10.73 11.25 -3.30
N HIS A 29 -10.46 11.11 -2.01
CA HIS A 29 -9.61 12.05 -1.26
C HIS A 29 -8.17 11.55 -1.04
N ILE A 30 -7.91 10.24 -1.12
CA ILE A 30 -6.55 9.70 -0.97
C ILE A 30 -5.67 10.16 -2.14
N ASP A 31 -4.59 10.87 -1.82
CA ASP A 31 -3.59 11.35 -2.78
C ASP A 31 -2.20 10.72 -2.55
N MET A 32 -2.12 9.71 -1.66
CA MET A 32 -0.89 8.97 -1.39
C MET A 32 -1.16 7.51 -1.00
N VAL A 33 -0.45 6.59 -1.66
CA VAL A 33 -0.44 5.16 -1.37
C VAL A 33 0.99 4.72 -1.10
N ILE A 34 1.26 4.29 0.13
CA ILE A 34 2.57 3.75 0.53
C ILE A 34 2.39 2.28 0.87
N LEU A 35 3.08 1.40 0.15
CA LEU A 35 3.18 0.00 0.53
C LEU A 35 4.51 -0.21 1.26
N ALA A 36 4.45 -0.52 2.55
CA ALA A 36 5.62 -0.83 3.36
C ALA A 36 5.86 -2.34 3.36
N THR A 37 7.00 -2.78 2.83
CA THR A 37 7.29 -4.22 2.71
C THR A 37 8.78 -4.54 2.66
N GLU A 38 9.14 -5.72 3.18
CA GLU A 38 10.43 -6.37 2.95
C GLU A 38 10.33 -7.57 1.99
N THR A 39 9.14 -7.82 1.44
CA THR A 39 8.83 -8.99 0.58
C THR A 39 8.36 -8.53 -0.80
N SER A 40 9.07 -7.57 -1.38
CA SER A 40 8.71 -6.98 -2.67
C SER A 40 8.72 -8.00 -3.81
N VAL A 41 7.85 -7.78 -4.80
CA VAL A 41 7.71 -8.61 -6.01
C VAL A 41 8.53 -8.09 -7.19
N ASP A 42 9.01 -6.85 -7.12
CA ASP A 42 9.79 -6.20 -8.19
C ASP A 42 10.89 -5.31 -7.58
N GLN A 43 12.01 -5.14 -8.29
CA GLN A 43 13.16 -4.35 -7.80
C GLN A 43 13.06 -2.86 -8.16
N SER A 44 12.07 -2.47 -8.95
CA SER A 44 11.88 -1.11 -9.45
C SER A 44 10.43 -0.65 -9.32
N LYS A 45 9.47 -1.45 -9.78
CA LYS A 45 8.05 -1.09 -9.75
C LYS A 45 7.49 -1.31 -8.34
N ALA A 46 7.12 -0.23 -7.67
CA ALA A 46 6.44 -0.29 -6.38
C ALA A 46 5.14 -1.11 -6.44
N ALA A 47 4.95 -2.04 -5.51
CA ALA A 47 3.74 -2.85 -5.42
C ALA A 47 2.49 -2.01 -5.10
N SER A 48 2.67 -0.82 -4.48
CA SER A 48 1.60 0.15 -4.26
C SER A 48 0.90 0.61 -5.54
N VAL A 49 1.56 0.55 -6.71
CA VAL A 49 0.93 0.86 -8.00
C VAL A 49 -0.22 -0.12 -8.30
N TYR A 50 -0.07 -1.40 -7.96
CA TYR A 50 -1.13 -2.38 -8.14
C TYR A 50 -2.25 -2.19 -7.11
N VAL A 51 -1.89 -1.90 -5.84
CA VAL A 51 -2.88 -1.62 -4.79
C VAL A 51 -3.69 -0.38 -5.10
N HIS A 52 -3.05 0.69 -5.59
CA HIS A 52 -3.71 1.92 -6.04
C HIS A 52 -4.80 1.62 -7.08
N GLN A 53 -4.45 0.84 -8.11
CA GLN A 53 -5.39 0.44 -9.15
C GLN A 53 -6.53 -0.45 -8.61
N LEU A 54 -6.21 -1.44 -7.77
CA LEU A 54 -7.20 -2.40 -7.24
C LEU A 54 -8.19 -1.74 -6.28
N MET A 55 -7.75 -0.75 -5.50
CA MET A 55 -8.61 -0.02 -4.56
C MET A 55 -9.43 1.07 -5.25
N GLY A 56 -9.21 1.33 -6.54
CA GLY A 56 -9.94 2.36 -7.29
C GLY A 56 -9.68 3.77 -6.77
N ILE A 57 -8.49 4.02 -6.24
CA ILE A 57 -8.09 5.35 -5.74
C ILE A 57 -7.97 6.31 -6.93
N GLN A 58 -8.36 7.56 -6.73
CA GLN A 58 -8.27 8.62 -7.74
C GLN A 58 -6.85 8.73 -8.37
N PRO A 59 -6.73 9.13 -9.65
CA PRO A 59 -5.49 8.98 -10.44
C PRO A 59 -4.36 9.94 -10.06
N PHE A 60 -4.64 11.03 -9.35
CA PHE A 60 -3.68 12.02 -8.88
C PHE A 60 -3.14 11.68 -7.48
N ALA A 61 -2.73 10.43 -7.29
CA ALA A 61 -2.14 9.95 -6.04
C ALA A 61 -0.69 9.49 -6.23
N ARG A 62 0.21 9.86 -5.31
CA ARG A 62 1.58 9.34 -5.28
C ARG A 62 1.57 7.88 -4.83
N SER A 63 2.14 6.98 -5.62
CA SER A 63 2.32 5.56 -5.24
C SER A 63 3.80 5.24 -5.06
N ILE A 64 4.21 4.87 -3.85
CA ILE A 64 5.60 4.51 -3.52
C ILE A 64 5.67 3.23 -2.67
N GLU A 65 6.84 2.60 -2.66
CA GLU A 65 7.14 1.46 -1.80
C GLU A 65 8.27 1.85 -0.83
N MET A 66 8.14 1.46 0.44
CA MET A 66 9.11 1.78 1.48
C MET A 66 9.65 0.50 2.10
N LYS A 67 10.98 0.43 2.28
CA LYS A 67 11.69 -0.73 2.81
C LYS A 67 12.69 -0.31 3.88
N GLU A 68 12.56 -0.94 5.03
CA GLU A 68 13.53 -0.98 6.13
C GLU A 68 13.12 -2.10 7.08
N ALA A 69 13.29 -3.35 6.63
CA ALA A 69 12.79 -4.55 7.32
C ALA A 69 11.36 -4.34 7.89
N CYS A 70 11.14 -4.76 9.13
CA CYS A 70 9.89 -4.56 9.87
C CYS A 70 9.61 -3.10 10.28
N TYR A 71 10.56 -2.17 10.14
CA TYR A 71 10.38 -0.75 10.49
C TYR A 71 9.70 0.06 9.39
N SER A 72 9.68 -0.47 8.16
CA SER A 72 9.12 0.19 6.97
C SER A 72 7.72 0.79 7.19
N ALA A 73 6.81 0.09 7.87
CA ALA A 73 5.45 0.56 8.11
C ALA A 73 5.41 1.76 9.07
N THR A 74 6.24 1.77 10.11
CA THR A 74 6.37 2.91 11.03
C THR A 74 6.93 4.13 10.30
N ALA A 75 7.99 3.96 9.51
CA ALA A 75 8.56 5.03 8.71
C ALA A 75 7.54 5.58 7.68
N ALA A 76 6.74 4.71 7.07
CA ALA A 76 5.68 5.10 6.14
C ALA A 76 4.56 5.88 6.84
N LEU A 77 4.18 5.47 8.04
CA LEU A 77 3.16 6.16 8.83
C LEU A 77 3.64 7.56 9.26
N ASP A 78 4.89 7.69 9.71
CA ASP A 78 5.48 8.99 10.04
C ASP A 78 5.56 9.90 8.80
N TYR A 79 5.91 9.35 7.63
CA TYR A 79 5.90 10.08 6.37
C TYR A 79 4.48 10.54 5.98
N ALA A 80 3.48 9.66 6.09
CA ALA A 80 2.08 9.99 5.79
C ALA A 80 1.51 11.05 6.74
N LYS A 81 1.87 10.98 8.03
CA LYS A 81 1.50 12.00 9.02
C LYS A 81 1.99 13.40 8.61
N LEU A 82 3.22 13.51 8.11
CA LEU A 82 3.78 14.78 7.65
C LEU A 82 3.13 15.30 6.36
N HIS A 83 2.53 14.42 5.56
CA HIS A 83 1.79 14.80 4.35
C HIS A 83 0.41 15.39 4.67
N VAL A 84 -0.25 14.89 5.72
CA VAL A 84 -1.57 15.37 6.16
C VAL A 84 -1.49 16.60 7.09
N ALA A 85 -0.35 16.81 7.75
CA ALA A 85 -0.15 17.82 8.79
C ALA A 85 -0.16 19.29 8.31
#